data_AF-A0A1G8NXE2-F1
#
_entry.id   AF-A0A1G8NXE2-F1
#
_cell.length_a   1.000
_cell.length_b   1.000
_cell.length_c   1.000
_cell.angle_alpha   90.00
_cell.angle_beta   90.00
_cell.angle_gamma   90.00
#
_symmetry.space_group_name_H-M   'P 1'
#
loop_
_entity.id
_entity.type
_entity.pdbx_description
1 polymer ?
#
loop_
_entity_poly.entity_id
_entity_poly.type
_entity_poly.pdbx_seq_one_letter_code
_entity_poly.pdbx_strand_id
1 'polypeptide(L)' 'MEQEIKLRVSQIEKSFPGVKVLDKINFTVKKGRCMCCAARTVQANPP' A
#
# COMPACT_ATOMS: atom_id res chain seq x y z
N MET A 1 -3.70 -22.96 -14.94
CA MET A 1 -4.52 -22.41 -13.84
C MET A 1 -4.35 -20.91 -13.84
N GLU A 2 -5.38 -20.15 -14.19
CA GLU A 2 -5.35 -18.69 -14.01
C GLU A 2 -5.26 -18.38 -12.52
N GLN A 3 -4.30 -17.53 -12.14
CA GLN A 3 -4.18 -17.09 -10.76
C GLN A 3 -5.26 -16.05 -10.47
N GLU A 4 -6.38 -16.51 -9.92
CA GLU A 4 -7.54 -15.68 -9.57
C GLU A 4 -7.10 -14.48 -8.70
N ILE A 5 -7.22 -13.27 -9.26
CA ILE A 5 -6.94 -12.03 -8.56
C ILE A 5 -8.15 -11.70 -7.69
N LYS A 6 -7.93 -11.59 -6.38
CA LYS A 6 -8.98 -11.22 -5.42
C LYS A 6 -9.01 -9.73 -5.12
N LEU A 7 -7.87 -9.05 -5.24
CA LEU A 7 -7.76 -7.62 -5.04
C LEU A 7 -6.70 -7.05 -5.99
N ARG A 8 -7.03 -5.96 -6.68
CA ARG A 8 -6.09 -5.16 -7.45
C ARG A 8 -6.14 -3.73 -6.92
N VAL A 9 -4.98 -3.21 -6.56
CA VAL A 9 -4.79 -1.80 -6.17
C VAL A 9 -3.87 -1.18 -7.21
N SER A 10 -4.31 -0.08 -7.81
CA SER A 10 -3.59 0.58 -8.89
C SER A 10 -3.56 2.08 -8.67
N GLN A 11 -2.39 2.68 -8.89
CA GLN A 11 -2.17 4.13 -8.88
C GLN A 11 -2.73 4.82 -7.62
N ILE A 12 -2.64 4.18 -6.45
CA ILE A 12 -3.08 4.83 -5.22
C ILE A 12 -2.08 5.91 -4.83
N GLU A 13 -2.61 7.11 -4.66
CA GLU A 13 -1.93 8.28 -4.15
C GLU A 13 -2.63 8.76 -2.89
N LYS A 14 -1.86 9.26 -1.93
CA LYS A 14 -2.39 9.91 -0.73
C LYS A 14 -1.45 11.03 -0.34
N SER A 15 -2.03 12.20 -0.10
CA SER A 15 -1.31 13.38 0.33
C SER A 15 -1.99 14.00 1.55
N PHE A 16 -1.19 14.58 2.43
CA PHE A 16 -1.59 15.56 3.44
C PHE A 16 -0.94 16.91 3.09
N PRO A 17 -1.37 18.04 3.68
CA PRO A 17 -0.75 19.33 3.40
C PRO A 17 0.78 19.27 3.56
N GLY A 18 1.51 19.60 2.50
CA GLY A 18 2.97 19.59 2.48
C GLY A 18 3.65 18.22 2.42
N VAL A 19 2.91 17.09 2.44
CA VAL A 19 3.50 15.75 2.47
C VAL A 19 2.74 14.80 1.53
N LYS A 20 3.46 14.22 0.56
CA LYS A 20 2.97 13.09 -0.23
C LYS A 20 3.30 11.78 0.49
N VAL A 21 2.29 11.06 0.96
CA VAL A 21 2.44 9.87 1.82
C VAL A 21 2.44 8.57 1.02
N LEU A 22 1.58 8.47 0.01
CA LEU A 22 1.59 7.36 -0.94
C LEU A 22 1.77 7.93 -2.35
N ASP A 23 2.69 7.35 -3.10
CA ASP A 23 2.97 7.74 -4.48
C ASP A 23 2.79 6.56 -5.43
N LYS A 24 1.72 6.62 -6.24
CA LYS A 24 1.41 5.67 -7.32
C LYS A 24 1.62 4.21 -6.94
N ILE A 25 1.08 3.81 -5.79
CA ILE A 25 1.23 2.45 -5.29
C ILE A 25 0.40 1.49 -6.13
N ASN A 26 1.02 0.39 -6.59
CA ASN A 26 0.39 -0.68 -7.37
C ASN A 26 0.69 -2.04 -6.75
N PHE A 27 -0.34 -2.83 -6.41
CA PHE A 27 -0.16 -4.22 -5.99
C PHE A 27 -1.40 -5.08 -6.28
N THR A 28 -1.24 -6.40 -6.13
CA THR A 28 -2.31 -7.37 -6.42
C THR A 28 -2.23 -8.52 -5.43
N VAL A 29 -3.38 -8.91 -4.89
CA VAL A 29 -3.53 -10.10 -4.04
C VAL A 29 -4.21 -11.20 -4.84
N LYS A 30 -3.59 -12.37 -4.83
CA LYS A 30 -4.05 -13.58 -5.52
C LYS A 30 -4.64 -14.55 -4.52
N LYS A 31 -5.60 -15.37 -4.94
CA LYS A 31 -6.17 -16.43 -4.10
C LYS A 31 -5.07 -17.35 -3.55
N GLY A 32 -5.14 -17.66 -2.25
CA GLY A 32 -4.16 -18.49 -1.56
C GLY A 32 -2.84 -17.78 -1.20
N ARG A 33 -2.71 -16.47 -1.46
CA ARG A 33 -1.50 -15.70 -1.13
C ARG A 33 -1.76 -14.75 0.05
N CYS A 34 -0.90 -14.82 1.05
CA CYS A 34 -0.80 -13.81 2.12
C CYS A 34 0.23 -12.75 1.73
N MET A 35 -0.07 -11.47 1.99
CA MET A 35 0.84 -10.35 1.77
C MET A 35 0.97 -9.54 3.05
N CYS A 36 2.19 -9.24 3.48
CA CYS A 36 2.45 -8.43 4.66
C CYS A 36 2.86 -7.01 4.26
N CYS A 37 2.37 -6.02 4.99
CA CYS A 37 2.85 -4.64 4.91
C CYS A 37 3.75 -4.40 6.13
N ALA A 38 4.99 -3.95 5.89
CA ALA A 38 5.92 -3.55 6.92
C ALA A 38 6.36 -2.11 6.65
N ALA A 39 6.45 -1.31 7.70
CA ALA A 39 6.86 0.08 7.61
C ALA A 39 7.94 0.36 8.65
N ARG A 40 8.86 1.26 8.32
CA ARG A 40 9.78 1.87 9.28
C ARG A 40 9.12 3.14 9.78
N THR A 41 8.95 3.24 11.09
CA THR A 41 8.51 4.48 11.74
C THR A 41 9.73 5.25 12.24
N VAL A 42 9.62 6.57 12.22
CA VAL A 42 10.45 7.46 13.04
C VAL A 42 9.61 7.93 14.22
N GLN A 43 10.24 8.49 15.26
CA GLN A 43 9.51 9.04 16.40
C GLN A 43 8.43 10.01 15.90
N ALA A 44 7.20 9.87 16.39
CA ALA A 44 6.12 10.79 16.06
C ALA A 44 6.51 12.20 16.50
N ASN A 45 6.29 13.20 15.65
CA ASN A 45 6.42 14.59 16.10
C ASN A 45 5.41 14.80 17.24
N PRO A 46 5.83 15.31 18.41
CA PRO A 46 4.90 15.67 19.47
C PRO A 46 3.88 16.69 18.95
N PRO A 47 2.65 16.69 19.50
CA PRO A 47 1.55 17.53 19.05
C PRO A 47 1.84 19.03 19.14
#